data_AF-D0RM97-F1
#
_entry.id   AF-D0RM97-F1
#
_cell.length_a   1.000
_cell.length_b   1.000
_cell.length_c   1.000
_cell.angle_alpha   90.00
_cell.angle_beta   90.00
_cell.angle_gamma   90.00
#
_symmetry.space_group_name_H-M   'P 1'
#
loop_
_entity.id
_entity.type
_entity.pdbx_description
1 polymer ?
#
loop_
_entity_poly.entity_id
_entity_poly.type
_entity_poly.pdbx_seq_one_letter_code
_entity_poly.pdbx_strand_id
1 'polypeptide(L)'
;TTSKRENRIDLCYWGSEVTLKMISKILNKKIYVVVASTGLETSSFQVFYPAQSNRNGETYMTVKEKNFSIGVPEDWIQDIQAGVRGENLQLKEKVRQLQAQLALASL
;
A
#
# COMPACT_ATOMS: atom_id res chain seq x y z
N THR A 1 -12.93 -35.55 -7.09
CA THR A 1 -12.04 -34.38 -6.86
C THR A 1 -12.54 -33.22 -7.69
N THR A 2 -13.26 -32.27 -7.10
CA THR A 2 -13.73 -31.08 -7.83
C THR A 2 -13.50 -29.85 -6.97
N SER A 3 -12.25 -29.40 -6.96
CA SER A 3 -11.88 -28.05 -6.52
C SER A 3 -12.39 -27.05 -7.55
N LYS A 4 -13.64 -26.61 -7.44
CA LYS A 4 -14.08 -25.35 -8.07
C LYS A 4 -13.79 -24.21 -7.10
N ARG A 5 -12.52 -23.81 -7.03
CA ARG A 5 -12.13 -22.50 -6.48
C ARG A 5 -12.18 -21.50 -7.62
N GLU A 6 -13.37 -21.01 -7.93
CA GLU A 6 -13.47 -19.69 -8.55
C GLU A 6 -13.12 -18.66 -7.46
N ASN A 7 -11.83 -18.51 -7.20
CA ASN A 7 -11.26 -17.48 -6.32
C ASN A 7 -11.30 -16.12 -7.03
N ARG A 8 -12.47 -15.72 -7.53
CA ARG A 8 -12.69 -14.39 -8.10
C ARG A 8 -13.55 -13.62 -7.13
N ILE A 9 -12.93 -12.65 -6.47
CA ILE A 9 -13.65 -11.62 -5.74
C ILE A 9 -14.47 -10.85 -6.79
N ASP A 10 -15.79 -10.81 -6.63
CA ASP A 10 -16.69 -10.06 -7.52
C ASP A 10 -16.24 -8.59 -7.60
N LEU A 11 -16.39 -7.99 -8.78
CA LEU A 11 -15.90 -6.64 -9.08
C LEU A 11 -16.44 -5.61 -8.07
N CYS A 12 -17.67 -5.82 -7.59
CA CYS A 12 -18.32 -5.00 -6.58
C CYS A 12 -17.57 -4.94 -5.24
N TYR A 13 -16.80 -5.98 -4.89
CA TYR A 13 -16.04 -6.05 -3.65
C TYR A 13 -14.65 -5.42 -3.77
N TRP A 14 -14.10 -5.24 -4.98
CA TRP A 14 -12.77 -4.62 -5.16
C TRP A 14 -12.70 -3.18 -4.67
N GLY A 15 -13.84 -2.47 -4.65
CA GLY A 15 -13.96 -1.13 -4.08
C GLY A 15 -14.29 -1.09 -2.59
N SER A 16 -14.50 -2.24 -1.94
CA SER A 16 -14.82 -2.26 -0.51
C SER A 16 -13.60 -1.93 0.34
N GLU A 17 -13.80 -1.18 1.41
CA GLU A 17 -12.76 -0.82 2.38
C GLU A 17 -12.01 -2.05 2.92
N VAL A 18 -12.74 -3.14 3.21
CA VAL A 18 -12.17 -4.41 3.67
C VAL A 18 -11.20 -5.00 2.64
N THR A 19 -11.58 -4.98 1.36
CA THR A 19 -10.74 -5.52 0.29
C THR A 19 -9.50 -4.66 0.09
N LEU A 20 -9.63 -3.33 0.11
CA LEU A 20 -8.50 -2.39 0.02
C LEU A 20 -7.51 -2.56 1.18
N LYS A 21 -8.01 -2.75 2.41
CA LYS A 21 -7.19 -3.10 3.58
C LYS A 21 -6.46 -4.42 3.38
N MET A 22 -7.16 -5.48 2.95
CA MET A 22 -6.55 -6.79 2.73
C MET A 22 -5.46 -6.74 1.65
N ILE A 23 -5.72 -6.05 0.54
CA ILE A 23 -4.75 -5.85 -0.53
C ILE A 23 -3.51 -5.12 0.01
N SER A 24 -3.68 -4.06 0.80
CA SER A 24 -2.56 -3.33 1.42
C SER A 24 -1.69 -4.23 2.30
N LYS A 25 -2.30 -5.12 3.10
CA LYS A 25 -1.57 -6.09 3.93
C LYS A 25 -0.82 -7.12 3.07
N ILE A 26 -1.50 -7.74 2.10
CA ILE A 26 -0.95 -8.83 1.29
C ILE A 26 0.22 -8.32 0.45
N LEU A 27 0.07 -7.16 -0.19
CA LEU A 27 1.13 -6.57 -0.99
C LEU A 27 2.21 -5.88 -0.13
N ASN A 28 1.92 -5.64 1.15
CA ASN A 28 2.70 -4.79 2.03
C ASN A 28 3.02 -3.43 1.37
N LYS A 29 2.00 -2.83 0.76
CA LYS A 29 2.10 -1.57 0.02
C LYS A 29 0.95 -0.62 0.35
N LYS A 30 1.22 0.68 0.21
CA LYS A 30 0.18 1.70 0.27
C LYS A 30 -0.78 1.54 -0.92
N ILE A 31 -2.07 1.66 -0.67
CA ILE A 31 -3.13 1.68 -1.68
C ILE A 31 -3.77 3.06 -1.64
N TYR A 32 -3.65 3.78 -2.75
CA TYR A 32 -4.16 5.13 -2.93
C TYR A 32 -5.49 5.05 -3.68
N VAL A 33 -6.53 5.71 -3.14
CA VAL A 33 -7.89 5.62 -3.66
C VAL A 33 -8.48 7.01 -3.82
N VAL A 34 -9.18 7.21 -4.93
CA VAL A 34 -10.01 8.39 -5.19
C VAL A 34 -11.45 7.92 -5.32
N VAL A 35 -12.35 8.46 -4.52
CA VAL A 35 -13.79 8.22 -4.62
C VAL A 35 -14.44 9.48 -5.19
N ALA A 36 -14.79 9.42 -6.48
CA ALA A 36 -15.28 10.54 -7.27
C ALA A 36 -16.72 10.33 -7.75
N SER A 37 -17.64 9.96 -6.84
CA SER A 37 -19.02 9.58 -7.20
C SER A 37 -19.81 10.71 -7.88
N THR A 38 -19.48 11.98 -7.59
CA THR A 38 -20.17 13.15 -8.14
C THR A 38 -19.24 14.13 -8.88
N GLY A 39 -18.00 13.72 -9.17
CA GLY A 39 -17.00 14.54 -9.85
C GLY A 39 -15.71 14.74 -9.03
N LEU A 40 -14.71 15.37 -9.65
CA LEU A 40 -13.39 15.56 -9.04
C LEU A 40 -13.41 16.60 -7.90
N GLU A 41 -14.21 17.66 -8.06
CA GLU A 41 -14.34 18.77 -7.10
C GLU A 41 -14.89 18.32 -5.73
N THR A 42 -15.67 17.24 -5.71
CA THR A 42 -16.27 16.64 -4.52
C THR A 42 -15.64 15.30 -4.16
N SER A 43 -14.52 14.95 -4.79
CA SER A 43 -13.87 13.66 -4.56
C SER A 43 -13.28 13.56 -3.16
N SER A 44 -13.38 12.36 -2.58
CA SER A 44 -12.62 12.02 -1.38
C SER A 44 -11.36 11.25 -1.75
N PHE A 45 -10.26 11.61 -1.09
CA PHE A 45 -8.95 11.02 -1.34
C PHE A 45 -8.52 10.26 -0.09
N GLN A 46 -8.15 9.00 -0.27
CA GLN A 46 -7.87 8.08 0.82
C GLN A 46 -6.59 7.29 0.57
N VAL A 47 -5.94 6.89 1.65
CA VAL A 47 -4.75 6.03 1.62
C VAL A 47 -4.86 4.96 2.69
N PHE A 48 -4.75 3.71 2.26
CA PHE A 48 -4.58 2.55 3.13
C PHE A 48 -3.10 2.18 3.14
N TYR A 49 -2.49 2.03 4.31
CA TYR A 49 -1.07 1.69 4.39
C TYR A 49 -0.81 0.60 5.43
N PRO A 50 0.08 -0.36 5.10
CA PRO A 50 0.38 -1.45 6.00
C PRO A 50 1.10 -0.89 7.22
N ALA A 51 0.79 -1.47 8.37
CA ALA A 51 1.45 -1.16 9.63
C ALA A 51 1.62 -2.44 10.44
N GLN A 52 2.44 -2.36 11.47
CA GLN A 52 2.60 -3.42 12.44
C GLN A 52 2.12 -2.93 13.80
N SER A 53 1.47 -3.82 14.55
CA SER A 53 1.09 -3.59 15.93
C SER A 53 1.60 -4.75 16.78
N ASN A 54 2.27 -4.42 17.87
CA ASN A 54 2.70 -5.41 18.86
C ASN A 54 1.63 -5.53 19.94
N ARG A 55 1.11 -6.74 20.16
CA ARG A 55 0.15 -7.02 21.21
C ARG A 55 0.54 -8.33 21.89
N ASN A 56 0.71 -8.30 23.21
CA ASN A 56 1.06 -9.48 24.02
C ASN A 56 2.33 -10.22 23.55
N GLY A 57 3.34 -9.49 23.08
CA GLY A 57 4.59 -10.09 22.58
C GLY A 57 4.51 -10.62 21.14
N GLU A 58 3.35 -10.55 20.49
CA GLU A 58 3.16 -10.96 19.10
C GLU A 58 3.02 -9.74 18.17
N THR A 59 3.64 -9.83 16.99
CA THR A 59 3.56 -8.80 15.95
C THR A 59 2.48 -9.15 14.94
N TYR A 60 1.50 -8.26 14.80
CA TYR A 60 0.40 -8.40 13.86
C TYR A 60 0.50 -7.37 12.73
N MET A 61 0.22 -7.82 11.51
CA MET A 61 0.01 -6.93 10.37
C MET A 61 -1.35 -6.26 10.47
N THR A 62 -1.34 -4.94 10.57
CA THR A 62 -2.52 -4.07 10.57
C THR A 62 -2.48 -3.11 9.39
N VAL A 63 -3.56 -2.35 9.20
CA VAL A 63 -3.63 -1.29 8.19
C VAL A 63 -4.07 -0.02 8.90
N LYS A 64 -3.43 1.08 8.55
CA LYS A 64 -3.87 2.41 8.93
C LYS A 64 -4.49 3.09 7.72
N GLU A 65 -5.39 4.00 8.02
CA GLU A 65 -6.11 4.79 7.03
C GLU A 65 -5.80 6.26 7.22
N LYS A 66 -5.68 6.97 6.10
CA LYS A 66 -5.56 8.42 6.07
C LYS A 66 -6.56 8.95 5.05
N ASN A 67 -7.52 9.70 5.53
CA ASN A 67 -8.45 10.46 4.70
C ASN A 67 -7.91 11.88 4.55
N PHE A 68 -8.01 12.41 3.34
CA PHE A 68 -7.60 13.76 2.99
C PHE A 68 -8.83 14.63 2.76
N SER A 69 -8.61 15.94 2.76
CA SER A 69 -9.65 16.94 2.53
C SER A 69 -10.38 16.69 1.20
N ILE A 70 -11.70 16.83 1.22
CA ILE A 70 -12.55 16.66 0.03
C ILE A 70 -12.22 17.76 -0.98
N GLY A 71 -12.10 17.39 -2.25
CA GLY A 71 -11.86 18.34 -3.35
C GLY A 71 -10.47 18.98 -3.39
N VAL A 72 -9.57 18.60 -2.47
CA VAL A 72 -8.22 19.17 -2.34
C VAL A 72 -7.19 18.03 -2.45
N PRO A 73 -6.74 17.67 -3.67
CA PRO A 73 -5.87 16.52 -3.90
C PRO A 73 -4.40 16.76 -3.53
N GLU A 74 -3.97 18.00 -3.27
CA GLU A 74 -2.56 18.39 -3.19
C GLU A 74 -1.80 17.58 -2.14
N ASP A 75 -2.34 17.50 -0.92
CA ASP A 75 -1.71 16.75 0.17
C ASP A 75 -1.64 15.24 -0.13
N TRP A 76 -2.65 14.71 -0.83
CA TRP A 76 -2.69 13.31 -1.24
C TRP A 76 -1.63 13.01 -2.32
N ILE A 77 -1.51 13.90 -3.32
CA ILE A 77 -0.47 13.84 -4.36
C ILE A 77 0.92 13.93 -3.72
N GLN A 78 1.12 14.84 -2.75
CA GLN A 78 2.38 14.95 -2.03
C GLN A 78 2.74 13.66 -1.28
N ASP A 79 1.75 12.99 -0.66
CA ASP A 79 1.96 11.70 0.02
C ASP A 79 2.41 10.61 -0.98
N ILE A 80 1.78 10.55 -2.17
CA ILE A 80 2.18 9.64 -3.25
C ILE A 80 3.64 9.90 -3.65
N GLN A 81 3.97 11.14 -3.96
CA GLN A 81 5.31 11.51 -4.41
C GLN A 81 6.37 11.21 -3.34
N ALA A 82 6.07 11.47 -2.07
CA ALA A 82 6.94 11.13 -0.95
C ALA A 82 7.15 9.61 -0.83
N GLY A 83 6.08 8.82 -0.99
CA GLY A 83 6.14 7.36 -1.00
C GLY A 83 7.07 6.83 -2.10
N VAL A 84 6.90 7.30 -3.34
CA VAL A 84 7.73 6.88 -4.48
C VAL A 84 9.21 7.25 -4.28
N ARG A 85 9.50 8.44 -3.73
CA ARG A 85 10.88 8.82 -3.40
C ARG A 85 11.48 7.90 -2.34
N GLY A 86 10.72 7.57 -1.30
CA GLY A 86 11.14 6.65 -0.24
C GLY A 86 11.46 5.25 -0.76
N GLU A 87 10.59 4.67 -1.59
CA GLU A 87 10.81 3.35 -2.21
C GLU A 87 12.08 3.34 -3.08
N ASN A 88 12.31 4.38 -3.89
CA ASN A 88 13.52 4.49 -4.70
C ASN A 88 14.80 4.58 -3.87
N LEU A 89 14.77 5.29 -2.74
CA LEU A 89 15.92 5.37 -1.83
C LEU A 89 16.23 4.01 -1.21
N GLN A 90 15.21 3.28 -0.74
CA GLN A 90 15.38 1.93 -0.20
C GLN A 90 15.94 0.96 -1.24
N LEU A 91 15.47 1.06 -2.49
CA LEU A 91 15.97 0.21 -3.57
C LEU A 91 17.44 0.49 -3.89
N LYS A 92 17.82 1.76 -3.98
CA LYS A 92 19.22 2.18 -4.19
C LYS A 92 20.14 1.65 -3.10
N GLU A 93 19.70 1.73 -1.85
CA GLU A 93 20.48 1.22 -0.72
C GLU A 93 20.62 -0.31 -0.78
N LYS A 94 19.54 -1.02 -1.08
CA LYS A 94 19.59 -2.49 -1.23
C LYS A 94 20.53 -2.93 -2.36
N VAL A 95 20.54 -2.21 -3.49
CA VAL A 95 21.48 -2.46 -4.59
C VAL A 95 22.92 -2.26 -4.14
N ARG A 96 23.21 -1.18 -3.41
CA ARG A 96 24.54 -0.91 -2.86
C ARG A 96 25.01 -2.03 -1.92
N GLN A 97 24.13 -2.50 -1.04
CA GLN A 97 24.44 -3.59 -0.10
C GLN A 97 24.74 -4.90 -0.83
N LEU A 98 23.95 -5.25 -1.85
CA LEU A 98 24.19 -6.44 -2.66
C LEU A 98 25.50 -6.38 -3.43
N GLN A 99 25.85 -5.20 -3.98
CA GLN A 99 27.14 -4.99 -4.64
C GLN A 99 28.32 -5.16 -3.68
N ALA A 100 28.21 -4.65 -2.45
CA ALA A 100 29.23 -4.83 -1.42
C ALA A 100 29.39 -6.30 -1.02
N GLN A 101 28.29 -7.04 -0.87
CA GLN A 101 28.32 -8.48 -0.57
C GLN A 101 28.98 -9.29 -1.69
N LEU A 102 28.67 -8.97 -2.95
CA LEU A 102 29.27 -9.64 -4.10
C LEU A 102 30.79 -9.40 -4.18
N ALA A 103 31.23 -8.17 -3.91
CA ALA A 103 32.65 -7.83 -3.90
C ALA A 103 33.43 -8.62 -2.83
N LEU A 104 32.84 -8.78 -1.64
CA LEU A 104 33.44 -9.56 -0.55
C LEU A 104 33.47 -11.07 -0.85
N ALA A 105 32.47 -11.60 -1.56
CA ALA A 105 32.41 -13.01 -1.94
C ALA A 105 33.33 -13.38 -3.13
N SER A 106 33.92 -12.38 -3.80
CA SER A 106 34.82 -12.57 -4.94
C SER A 106 36.31 -12.52 -4.55
N LEU A 107 36.61 -12.43 -3.25
CA LEU A 107 37.94 -12.49 -2.63
C LEU A 107 38.17 -13.86 -2.00
#